data_AF-A0A0K8S9V5-F1
#
_entry.id   AF-A0A0K8S9V5-F1
#
_cell.length_a   1.000
_cell.length_b   1.000
_cell.length_c   1.000
_cell.angle_alpha   90.00
_cell.angle_beta   90.00
_cell.angle_gamma   90.00
#
_symmetry.space_group_name_H-M   'P 1'
#
loop_
_entity.id
_entity.type
_entity.pdbx_description
1 polymer ?
#
loop_
_entity_poly.entity_id
_entity_poly.type
_entity_poly.pdbx_seq_one_letter_code
_entity_poly.pdbx_strand_id
1 'polypeptide(L)'
;ELVGCSAEERSYDAMFASLGLVEGCLCRKWESPDGKKTKWQIVVPEAWRKTMFEEFHNLGHFGKARTAKALRAGHYWVGIHRDIATWCKTCRTCQERDQGRQRAPMQIRTSGVPFEYRYNVRAKLNGFQKGDQVWFYNPKRRKGLLPKLQRSWEGPCMIVSVLNDVVFRIRTTR
;
A
#
# COMPACT_ATOMS: atom_id res chain seq x y z
N GLU A 1 -24.95 43.01 21.12
CA GLU A 1 -23.50 43.08 20.77
C GLU A 1 -22.75 42.15 21.70
N LEU A 2 -22.06 41.12 21.17
CA LEU A 2 -21.37 40.10 21.98
C LEU A 2 -19.97 40.59 22.38
N VAL A 3 -19.89 41.38 23.45
CA VAL A 3 -18.63 41.82 24.06
C VAL A 3 -17.98 40.65 24.82
N GLY A 4 -16.72 40.32 24.51
CA GLY A 4 -15.98 39.21 25.14
C GLY A 4 -15.88 37.92 24.30
N CYS A 5 -16.43 37.94 23.08
CA CYS A 5 -16.55 36.75 22.24
C CYS A 5 -15.19 36.25 21.72
N SER A 6 -14.86 34.98 22.01
CA SER A 6 -13.63 34.32 21.56
C SER A 6 -13.59 34.22 20.02
N ALA A 7 -12.40 34.07 19.42
CA ALA A 7 -12.28 33.97 17.96
C ALA A 7 -13.08 32.77 17.38
N GLU A 8 -13.25 31.72 18.18
CA GLU A 8 -14.06 30.56 17.83
C GLU A 8 -15.54 30.90 17.81
N GLU A 9 -16.04 31.58 18.85
CA GLU A 9 -17.44 32.00 18.93
C GLU A 9 -17.84 32.97 17.81
N ARG A 10 -16.97 33.92 17.43
CA ARG A 10 -17.21 34.78 16.26
C ARG A 10 -17.27 33.99 14.95
N SER A 11 -16.47 32.93 14.83
CA SER A 11 -16.49 32.06 13.66
C SER A 11 -17.76 31.21 13.62
N TYR A 12 -18.26 30.77 14.77
CA TYR A 12 -19.52 30.03 14.86
C TYR A 12 -20.72 30.94 14.59
N ASP A 13 -20.73 32.17 15.10
CA ASP A 13 -21.75 33.18 14.81
C ASP A 13 -21.83 33.50 13.32
N ALA A 14 -20.70 33.70 12.65
CA ALA A 14 -20.64 33.87 11.20
C ALA A 14 -21.15 32.64 10.41
N MET A 15 -21.12 31.45 11.01
CA MET A 15 -21.61 30.20 10.42
C MET A 15 -23.01 29.81 10.92
N PHE A 16 -23.69 30.66 11.69
CA PHE A 16 -24.91 30.31 12.43
C PHE A 16 -26.01 29.72 11.55
N ALA A 17 -26.21 30.26 10.34
CA ALA A 17 -27.20 29.75 9.38
C ALA A 17 -26.95 28.29 8.92
N SER A 18 -25.71 27.80 9.07
CA SER A 18 -25.32 26.42 8.75
C SER A 18 -25.24 25.50 9.97
N LEU A 19 -25.50 26.03 11.17
CA LEU A 19 -25.50 25.28 12.42
C LEU A 19 -26.92 24.85 12.78
N GLY A 20 -27.05 23.66 13.34
CA GLY A 20 -28.31 23.10 13.82
C GLY A 20 -28.07 22.21 15.04
N LEU A 21 -29.09 22.09 15.88
CA LEU A 21 -29.04 21.23 17.06
C LEU A 21 -29.64 19.87 16.72
N VAL A 22 -28.85 18.81 16.82
CA VAL A 22 -29.25 17.43 16.50
C VAL A 22 -28.96 16.58 17.72
N GLU A 23 -30.01 15.97 18.31
CA GLU A 23 -29.89 15.10 19.48
C GLU A 23 -29.13 15.75 20.67
N GLY A 24 -29.35 17.05 20.90
CA GLY A 24 -28.66 17.79 21.97
C GLY A 24 -27.24 18.24 21.62
N CYS A 25 -26.71 17.89 20.44
CA CYS A 25 -25.38 18.27 19.98
C CYS A 25 -25.45 19.39 18.92
N LEU A 26 -24.50 20.34 18.98
CA LEU A 26 -24.34 21.34 17.93
C LEU A 26 -23.69 20.70 16.71
N CYS A 27 -24.37 20.78 15.56
CA CYS A 27 -23.94 20.17 14.31
C CYS A 27 -23.85 21.24 13.21
N ARG A 28 -22.84 21.12 12.35
CA ARG A 28 -22.66 21.92 11.15
C ARG A 28 -23.09 21.13 9.92
N LYS A 29 -23.89 21.76 9.06
CA LYS A 29 -24.13 21.29 7.70
C LYS A 29 -22.90 21.57 6.84
N TRP A 30 -22.27 20.52 6.34
CA TRP A 30 -21.16 20.60 5.39
C TRP A 30 -21.62 20.20 4.01
N GLU A 31 -21.20 20.97 3.01
CA GLU A 31 -21.46 20.72 1.59
C GLU A 31 -20.13 20.52 0.86
N SER A 32 -20.11 19.55 -0.06
CA SER A 32 -18.96 19.31 -0.93
C SER A 32 -18.68 20.55 -1.79
N PRO A 33 -17.43 20.84 -2.16
CA PRO A 33 -17.13 21.91 -3.12
C PRO A 33 -17.93 21.81 -4.42
N ASP A 34 -18.27 20.58 -4.82
CA ASP A 34 -19.08 20.30 -6.02
C ASP A 34 -20.60 20.46 -5.79
N GLY A 35 -21.05 20.76 -4.57
CA GLY A 35 -22.47 20.87 -4.18
C GLY A 35 -23.24 19.53 -4.12
N LYS A 36 -22.65 18.42 -4.54
CA LYS A 36 -23.35 17.13 -4.71
C LYS A 36 -23.60 16.33 -3.42
N LYS A 37 -22.85 16.61 -2.35
CA LYS A 37 -22.92 15.84 -1.10
C LYS A 37 -23.08 16.78 0.07
N THR A 38 -24.09 16.50 0.88
CA THR A 38 -24.34 17.16 2.16
C THR A 38 -24.11 16.16 3.28
N LYS A 39 -23.43 16.58 4.33
CA LYS A 39 -23.26 15.78 5.54
C LYS A 39 -23.32 16.66 6.77
N TRP A 40 -23.76 16.07 7.86
CA TRP A 40 -23.72 16.71 9.17
C TRP A 40 -22.41 16.38 9.87
N GLN A 41 -21.83 17.39 10.53
CA GLN A 41 -20.61 17.25 11.32
C GLN A 41 -20.85 17.76 12.73
N ILE A 42 -20.53 16.97 13.73
CA ILE A 42 -20.63 17.37 15.13
C ILE A 42 -19.56 18.44 15.40
N VAL A 43 -19.99 19.56 15.97
CA VAL A 43 -19.10 20.62 16.44
C VAL A 43 -18.52 20.17 17.77
N VAL A 44 -17.21 19.92 17.81
CA VAL A 44 -16.55 19.35 18.98
C VAL A 44 -16.06 20.46 19.91
N PRO A 45 -16.52 20.51 21.18
CA PRO A 45 -16.01 21.44 22.18
C PRO A 45 -14.54 21.19 22.49
N GLU A 46 -13.81 22.22 22.94
CA GLU A 46 -12.37 22.13 23.23
C GLU A 46 -12.02 20.97 24.16
N ALA A 47 -12.82 20.75 25.21
CA ALA A 47 -12.63 19.69 26.19
C ALA A 47 -12.57 18.27 25.58
N TRP A 48 -13.21 18.06 24.42
CA TRP A 48 -13.29 16.74 23.75
C TRP A 48 -12.34 16.62 22.56
N ARG A 49 -11.63 17.70 22.17
CA ARG A 49 -10.69 17.62 21.03
C ARG A 49 -9.56 16.64 21.30
N LYS A 50 -9.11 16.52 22.56
CA LYS A 50 -8.04 15.60 22.96
C LYS A 50 -8.45 14.13 22.78
N THR A 51 -9.66 13.75 23.22
CA THR A 51 -10.17 12.38 23.08
C THR A 51 -10.32 11.99 21.62
N MET A 52 -10.80 12.92 20.78
CA MET A 52 -10.85 12.72 19.33
C MET A 52 -9.47 12.42 18.74
N PHE A 53 -8.42 13.13 19.18
CA PHE A 53 -7.07 12.81 18.71
C PHE A 53 -6.59 11.46 19.20
N GLU A 54 -6.85 11.10 20.45
CA GLU A 54 -6.45 9.80 21.00
C GLU A 54 -7.09 8.65 20.23
N GLU A 55 -8.39 8.74 19.90
CA GLU A 55 -9.09 7.73 19.11
C GLU A 55 -8.58 7.66 17.65
N PHE A 56 -8.57 8.78 16.94
CA PHE A 56 -8.32 8.75 15.49
C PHE A 56 -6.83 8.76 15.13
N HIS A 57 -5.96 9.26 16.00
CA HIS A 57 -4.52 9.29 15.75
C HIS A 57 -3.81 8.08 16.36
N ASN A 58 -4.10 7.66 17.60
CA ASN A 58 -3.29 6.63 18.27
C ASN A 58 -3.55 5.21 17.76
N LEU A 59 -4.68 4.94 17.09
CA LEU A 59 -4.95 3.62 16.47
C LEU A 59 -3.92 3.20 15.42
N GLY A 60 -3.21 4.14 14.81
CA GLY A 60 -2.22 3.81 13.78
C GLY A 60 -1.15 4.86 13.54
N HIS A 61 -1.05 5.88 14.40
CA HIS A 61 -0.15 7.03 14.26
C HIS A 61 -0.16 7.59 12.83
N PHE A 62 -1.37 7.77 12.31
CA PHE A 62 -1.57 8.17 10.93
C PHE A 62 -0.98 9.56 10.68
N GLY A 63 -0.46 9.76 9.47
CA GLY A 63 0.01 11.07 9.04
C GLY A 63 -1.14 12.09 8.96
N LYS A 64 -0.78 13.38 9.01
CA LYS A 64 -1.70 14.53 9.06
C LYS A 64 -2.88 14.43 8.09
N ALA A 65 -2.62 14.07 6.83
CA ALA A 65 -3.66 13.99 5.80
C ALA A 65 -4.72 12.91 6.10
N ARG A 66 -4.29 11.75 6.61
CA ARG A 66 -5.19 10.63 6.92
C ARG A 66 -5.98 10.89 8.20
N THR A 67 -5.33 11.42 9.23
CA THR A 67 -6.00 11.87 10.47
C THR A 67 -7.03 12.96 10.17
N ALA A 68 -6.69 13.94 9.33
CA ALA A 68 -7.63 14.98 8.90
C ALA A 68 -8.83 14.41 8.15
N LYS A 69 -8.60 13.47 7.24
CA LYS A 69 -9.69 12.82 6.50
C LYS A 69 -10.64 12.06 7.42
N ALA A 70 -10.10 11.34 8.41
CA ALA A 70 -10.89 10.56 9.35
C ALA A 70 -11.71 11.46 10.29
N LEU A 71 -11.09 12.45 10.94
CA LEU A 71 -11.78 13.37 11.83
C LEU A 71 -12.84 14.19 11.09
N ARG A 72 -12.47 14.78 9.94
CA ARG A 72 -13.40 15.55 9.12
C ARG A 72 -14.49 14.70 8.48
N ALA A 73 -14.52 13.39 8.64
CA ALA A 73 -15.66 12.60 8.17
C ALA A 73 -16.93 13.01 8.90
N GLY A 74 -16.89 13.14 10.23
CA GLY A 74 -18.04 13.43 11.09
C GLY A 74 -17.86 14.58 12.09
N HIS A 75 -16.66 15.16 12.23
CA HIS A 75 -16.37 16.19 13.23
C HIS A 75 -15.90 17.51 12.60
N TYR A 76 -16.15 18.61 13.31
CA TYR A 76 -15.72 19.95 12.95
C TYR A 76 -15.37 20.79 14.17
N TRP A 77 -14.35 21.62 14.05
CA TRP A 77 -14.14 22.80 14.90
C TRP A 77 -13.27 23.81 14.15
N VAL A 78 -13.30 25.05 14.61
CA VAL A 78 -12.51 26.14 14.03
C VAL A 78 -11.03 25.81 14.19
N GLY A 79 -10.27 25.83 13.10
CA GLY A 79 -8.83 25.54 13.14
C GLY A 79 -8.46 24.05 13.21
N ILE A 80 -9.39 23.11 12.99
CA ILE A 80 -9.14 21.65 13.02
C ILE A 80 -7.83 21.19 12.34
N HIS A 81 -7.50 21.77 11.18
CA HIS A 81 -6.26 21.45 10.47
C HIS A 81 -4.98 21.84 11.22
N ARG A 82 -5.00 23.01 11.86
CA ARG A 82 -3.89 23.51 12.67
C ARG A 82 -3.68 22.58 13.85
N ASP A 83 -4.75 22.20 14.53
CA ASP A 83 -4.69 21.33 15.70
C ASP A 83 -4.19 19.93 15.33
N ILE A 84 -4.67 19.35 14.23
CA ILE A 84 -4.15 18.07 13.70
C ILE A 84 -2.64 18.18 13.41
N ALA A 85 -2.22 19.27 12.77
CA ALA A 85 -0.82 19.47 12.42
C ALA A 85 0.07 19.62 13.67
N THR A 86 -0.41 20.31 14.70
CA THR A 86 0.26 20.45 16.00
C THR A 86 0.32 19.12 16.73
N TRP A 87 -0.80 18.38 16.80
CA TRP A 87 -0.88 17.08 17.46
C TRP A 87 0.08 16.05 16.85
N CYS A 88 0.07 15.91 15.52
CA CYS A 88 1.00 15.00 14.86
C CYS A 88 2.47 15.40 15.06
N LYS A 89 2.77 16.69 15.32
CA LYS A 89 4.12 17.15 15.64
C LYS A 89 4.50 16.84 17.08
N THR A 90 3.57 16.83 18.03
CA THR A 90 3.84 16.57 19.45
C THR A 90 3.77 15.08 19.81
N CYS A 91 3.27 14.23 18.91
CA CYS A 91 3.16 12.80 19.14
C CYS A 91 4.54 12.12 19.20
N ARG A 92 4.90 11.60 20.39
CA ARG A 92 6.19 10.95 20.66
C ARG A 92 6.49 9.78 19.71
N THR A 93 5.54 8.87 19.51
CA THR A 93 5.72 7.70 18.65
C THR A 93 5.92 8.08 17.17
N CYS A 94 5.26 9.14 16.69
CA CYS A 94 5.51 9.70 15.37
C CYS A 94 6.92 10.28 15.25
N GLN A 95 7.37 11.03 16.27
CA GLN A 95 8.70 11.62 16.29
C GLN A 95 9.81 10.56 16.31
N GLU A 96 9.70 9.56 17.19
CA GLU A 96 10.66 8.45 17.30
C GLU A 96 10.78 7.69 15.97
N ARG A 97 9.67 7.51 15.24
CA ARG A 97 9.68 6.84 13.94
C ARG A 97 10.32 7.67 12.82
N ASP A 98 10.21 9.00 12.87
CA ASP A 98 10.79 9.87 11.83
C ASP A 98 12.30 10.07 12.01
N GLN A 99 12.80 10.03 13.24
CA GLN A 99 14.23 10.16 13.59
C GLN A 99 15.11 9.04 12.99
N GLY A 100 14.53 7.90 12.59
CA GLY A 100 15.23 6.77 11.97
C GLY A 100 15.23 6.77 10.44
N ARG A 101 14.62 7.75 9.76
CA ARG A 101 14.68 7.85 8.30
C ARG A 101 16.01 8.45 7.85
N GLN A 102 17.09 7.71 8.07
CA GLN A 102 18.28 7.80 7.22
C GLN A 102 17.79 7.48 5.81
N ARG A 103 17.51 8.52 5.01
CA ARG A 103 17.25 8.34 3.58
C ARG A 103 18.53 7.75 3.03
N ALA A 104 18.51 6.46 2.70
CA ALA A 104 19.64 5.82 2.06
C ALA A 104 20.03 6.70 0.86
N PRO A 105 21.31 7.06 0.72
CA PRO A 105 21.75 7.91 -0.38
C PRO A 105 21.25 7.30 -1.69
N MET A 106 20.72 8.14 -2.57
CA MET A 106 20.17 7.70 -3.85
C MET A 106 21.28 7.01 -4.64
N GLN A 107 21.30 5.68 -4.61
CA GLN A 107 22.23 4.91 -5.40
C GLN A 107 21.65 4.75 -6.80
N ILE A 108 22.34 5.32 -7.79
CA ILE A 108 22.13 4.96 -9.19
C ILE A 108 22.50 3.48 -9.29
N ARG A 109 21.50 2.60 -9.27
CA ARG A 109 21.72 1.20 -9.66
C ARG A 109 22.10 1.24 -11.13
N THR A 110 23.38 1.14 -11.43
CA THR A 110 23.84 0.91 -12.79
C THR A 110 23.21 -0.39 -13.26
N SER A 111 22.21 -0.28 -14.12
CA SER A 111 21.59 -1.38 -14.87
C SER A 111 22.58 -1.96 -15.89
N GLY A 112 23.80 -2.28 -15.44
CA GLY A 112 24.95 -2.59 -16.30
C GLY A 112 25.33 -4.07 -16.30
N VAL A 113 24.70 -4.90 -15.47
CA VAL A 113 24.86 -6.35 -15.58
C VAL A 113 23.73 -6.91 -16.45
N PRO A 114 24.04 -7.48 -17.62
CA PRO A 114 23.04 -8.18 -18.44
C PRO A 114 22.30 -9.21 -17.58
N PHE A 115 20.99 -9.27 -17.73
CA PHE A 115 20.09 -10.13 -16.95
C PHE A 115 20.52 -11.62 -16.99
N GLU A 116 21.18 -12.02 -18.08
CA GLU A 116 21.85 -13.31 -18.29
C GLU A 116 22.81 -13.71 -17.16
N TYR A 117 23.60 -12.77 -16.62
CA TYR A 117 24.54 -13.04 -15.54
C TYR A 117 23.84 -13.57 -14.28
N ARG A 118 22.65 -13.05 -13.96
CA ARG A 118 21.87 -13.51 -12.79
C ARG A 118 21.34 -14.94 -12.96
N TYR A 119 21.01 -15.35 -14.19
CA TYR A 119 20.61 -16.73 -14.48
C TYR A 119 21.81 -17.67 -14.45
N ASN A 120 22.92 -17.26 -15.04
CA ASN A 120 24.12 -18.10 -15.17
C ASN A 120 24.80 -18.35 -13.82
N VAL A 121 24.83 -17.37 -12.90
CA VAL A 121 25.45 -17.53 -11.56
C VAL A 121 24.76 -18.58 -10.69
N ARG A 122 23.47 -18.84 -10.93
CA ARG A 122 22.68 -19.85 -10.19
C ARG A 122 22.49 -21.16 -10.94
N ALA A 123 22.84 -21.21 -12.22
CA ALA A 123 22.80 -22.43 -13.02
C ALA A 123 23.96 -23.35 -12.61
N LYS A 124 23.76 -24.15 -11.56
CA LYS A 124 24.61 -25.31 -11.33
C LYS A 124 24.25 -26.36 -12.39
N LEU A 125 25.03 -26.42 -13.46
CA LEU A 125 25.05 -27.59 -14.33
C LEU A 125 25.71 -28.72 -13.55
N ASN A 126 24.98 -29.36 -12.64
CA ASN A 126 25.31 -30.72 -12.25
C ASN A 126 25.11 -31.54 -13.53
N GLY A 127 26.20 -31.78 -14.27
CA GLY A 127 26.15 -32.45 -15.56
C GLY A 127 25.51 -33.82 -15.41
N PHE A 128 24.49 -34.10 -16.22
CA PHE A 128 23.86 -35.41 -16.25
C PHE A 128 24.87 -36.47 -16.72
N GLN A 129 24.77 -37.67 -16.15
CA GLN A 129 25.65 -38.78 -16.47
C GLN A 129 24.94 -39.82 -17.35
N LYS A 130 25.74 -40.65 -18.04
CA LYS A 130 25.21 -41.79 -18.79
C LYS A 130 24.51 -42.74 -17.82
N GLY A 131 23.25 -43.08 -18.12
CA GLY A 131 22.39 -43.89 -17.26
C GLY A 131 21.34 -43.12 -16.48
N ASP A 132 21.45 -41.78 -16.37
CA ASP A 132 20.45 -40.97 -15.68
C ASP A 132 19.09 -41.01 -16.40
N GLN A 133 18.02 -41.02 -15.61
CA GLN A 133 16.65 -40.88 -16.12
C GLN A 133 16.26 -39.40 -16.17
N VAL A 134 15.86 -38.95 -17.36
CA VAL A 134 15.50 -37.57 -17.63
C VAL A 134 14.17 -37.47 -18.36
N TRP A 135 13.45 -36.37 -18.12
CA TRP A 135 12.28 -35.99 -18.90
C TRP A 135 12.72 -35.16 -20.10
N PHE A 136 12.31 -35.58 -21.29
CA PHE A 136 12.62 -34.89 -22.54
C PHE A 136 11.53 -33.86 -22.85
N TYR A 137 11.90 -32.59 -22.89
CA TYR A 137 10.99 -31.52 -23.30
C TYR A 137 10.84 -31.50 -24.83
N ASN A 138 9.66 -31.84 -25.32
CA ASN A 138 9.33 -31.92 -26.74
C ASN A 138 8.00 -31.18 -27.00
N PRO A 139 8.01 -29.85 -27.18
CA PRO A 139 6.80 -29.03 -27.33
C PRO A 139 6.18 -29.14 -28.75
N LYS A 140 6.13 -30.34 -29.32
CA LYS A 140 5.49 -30.59 -30.63
C LYS A 140 3.98 -30.42 -30.51
N ARG A 141 3.44 -29.42 -31.20
CA ARG A 141 2.01 -29.16 -31.24
C ARG A 141 1.29 -30.22 -32.09
N ARG A 142 0.35 -30.95 -31.49
CA ARG A 142 -0.52 -31.87 -32.23
C ARG A 142 -1.73 -31.11 -32.77
N LYS A 143 -1.95 -31.18 -34.09
CA LYS A 143 -3.14 -30.59 -34.73
C LYS A 143 -4.40 -31.27 -34.19
N GLY A 144 -5.42 -30.49 -33.84
CA GLY A 144 -6.69 -31.00 -33.29
C GLY A 144 -6.79 -31.07 -31.76
N LEU A 145 -5.70 -30.81 -31.02
CA LEU A 145 -5.72 -30.74 -29.55
C LEU A 145 -5.50 -29.31 -29.06
N LEU A 146 -6.18 -28.91 -27.98
CA LEU A 146 -6.01 -27.58 -27.40
C LEU A 146 -4.59 -27.38 -26.84
N PRO A 147 -3.90 -26.26 -27.15
CA PRO A 147 -2.49 -26.05 -26.78
C PRO A 147 -2.18 -26.20 -25.29
N LYS A 148 -3.14 -25.87 -24.42
CA LYS A 148 -2.97 -25.91 -22.94
C LYS A 148 -3.09 -27.31 -22.34
N LEU A 149 -3.69 -28.26 -23.07
CA LEU A 149 -3.88 -29.64 -22.61
C LEU A 149 -2.84 -30.60 -23.19
N GLN A 150 -1.91 -30.11 -24.01
CA GLN A 150 -0.86 -30.93 -24.62
C GLN A 150 0.30 -31.12 -23.65
N ARG A 151 0.65 -32.38 -23.36
CA ARG A 151 1.86 -32.72 -22.60
C ARG A 151 3.10 -32.45 -23.47
N SER A 152 3.92 -31.50 -23.02
CA SER A 152 5.18 -31.13 -23.69
C SER A 152 6.40 -31.90 -23.14
N TRP A 153 6.20 -32.82 -22.20
CA TRP A 153 7.25 -33.61 -21.58
C TRP A 153 7.03 -35.10 -21.88
N GLU A 154 8.07 -35.76 -22.38
CA GLU A 154 8.10 -37.19 -22.68
C GLU A 154 9.09 -37.89 -21.73
N GLY A 155 8.71 -39.02 -21.12
CA GLY A 155 9.60 -39.73 -20.21
C GLY A 155 8.97 -40.92 -19.50
N PRO A 156 9.78 -41.66 -18.71
CA PRO A 156 11.20 -41.43 -18.44
C PRO A 156 12.13 -41.93 -19.56
N CYS A 157 13.04 -41.07 -20.03
CA CYS A 157 14.08 -41.41 -21.01
C CYS A 157 15.42 -41.63 -20.32
N MET A 158 16.31 -42.43 -20.90
CA MET A 158 17.65 -42.67 -20.34
C MET A 158 18.74 -42.01 -21.18
N ILE A 159 19.75 -41.41 -20.55
CA ILE A 159 20.92 -40.87 -21.25
C ILE A 159 21.83 -42.03 -21.66
N VAL A 160 22.03 -42.19 -22.98
CA VAL A 160 22.87 -43.24 -23.58
C VAL A 160 24.31 -42.78 -23.71
N SER A 161 24.52 -41.52 -24.09
CA SER A 161 25.86 -40.93 -24.19
C SER A 161 25.79 -39.42 -24.02
N VAL A 162 26.72 -38.88 -23.25
CA VAL A 162 26.98 -37.43 -23.16
C VAL A 162 27.89 -37.06 -24.33
N LEU A 163 27.44 -36.15 -25.21
CA LEU A 163 28.26 -35.67 -26.31
C LEU A 163 29.05 -34.44 -25.85
N ASN A 164 28.35 -33.44 -25.30
CA ASN A 164 28.91 -32.24 -24.67
C ASN A 164 28.14 -31.92 -23.36
N ASP A 165 28.56 -30.90 -22.63
CA ASP A 165 27.92 -30.35 -21.42
C ASP A 165 26.43 -29.97 -21.58
N VAL A 166 26.01 -29.61 -22.80
CA VAL A 166 24.62 -29.26 -23.12
C VAL A 166 23.94 -30.29 -24.05
N VAL A 167 24.68 -31.21 -24.66
CA VAL A 167 24.16 -32.12 -25.71
C VAL A 167 24.24 -33.58 -25.26
N PHE A 168 23.07 -34.21 -25.15
CA PHE A 168 22.92 -35.58 -24.68
C PHE A 168 22.20 -36.43 -25.73
N ARG A 169 22.65 -37.66 -25.93
CA ARG A 169 21.91 -38.68 -26.67
C ARG A 169 21.04 -39.45 -25.69
N ILE A 170 19.73 -39.40 -25.89
CA ILE A 170 18.73 -40.08 -25.05
C ILE A 170 18.09 -41.25 -25.79
N ARG A 171 17.68 -42.27 -25.04
CA ARG A 171 16.85 -43.38 -25.51
C ARG A 171 15.50 -43.32 -24.82
N THR A 172 14.44 -43.25 -25.62
CA THR A 172 13.06 -43.37 -25.17
C THR A 172 12.74 -44.85 -24.92
N THR A 173 12.04 -45.15 -23.83
CA THR A 173 11.60 -46.51 -23.42
C THR A 173 10.32 -46.97 -24.13
N ARG A 174 10.00 -46.42 -25.31
CA ARG A 174 8.83 -46.80 -26.12
C ARG A 174 9.17 -47.88 -27.13
#